data_AF-A0A419GYL3-F1
#
_entry.id   AF-A0A419GYL3-F1
#
_cell.length_a   1.000
_cell.length_b   1.000
_cell.length_c   1.000
_cell.angle_alpha   90.00
_cell.angle_beta   90.00
_cell.angle_gamma   90.00
#
_symmetry.space_group_name_H-M   'P 1'
#
loop_
_entity.id
_entity.type
_entity.pdbx_description
1 polymer ?
#
loop_
_entity_poly.entity_id
_entity_poly.type
_entity_poly.pdbx_seq_one_letter_code
_entity_poly.pdbx_strand_id
1 'polypeptide(L)'
;MRKKLLLFSCLAVLILGCASAKEYVLYDGPRLPKEKVAILYAPTNTNVRLFVVNDRKASGINGFGSEWGDAFIMELLPGAYDLAVGYREVYGVMIISSNKNQTVSFRAEAGHIYLLTAESRKSIEGFWSIPQVLDVTPDHEKKEEYSF
;
A
#
# COMPACT_ATOMS: atom_id res chain seq x y z
N MET A 1 -35.01 42.37 23.07
CA MET A 1 -33.52 42.37 23.03
C MET A 1 -32.99 41.20 23.84
N ARG A 2 -32.46 40.15 23.21
CA ARG A 2 -31.50 39.20 23.80
C ARG A 2 -31.13 38.11 22.78
N LYS A 3 -29.81 37.90 22.65
CA LYS A 3 -29.13 36.66 22.25
C LYS A 3 -29.14 36.29 20.75
N LYS A 4 -28.43 37.09 19.95
CA LYS A 4 -27.73 36.62 18.74
C LYS A 4 -26.24 36.52 19.06
N LEU A 5 -25.79 35.42 19.65
CA LEU A 5 -24.37 35.08 19.77
C LEU A 5 -24.29 33.59 20.08
N LEU A 6 -23.36 32.86 19.46
CA LEU A 6 -23.15 31.40 19.48
C LEU A 6 -23.78 30.64 18.31
N LEU A 7 -23.31 30.95 17.11
CA LEU A 7 -23.46 30.06 15.94
C LEU A 7 -22.20 30.15 15.08
N PHE A 8 -21.03 29.94 15.69
CA PHE A 8 -19.74 30.01 14.98
C PHE A 8 -18.65 29.08 15.54
N SER A 9 -19.02 27.98 16.22
CA SER A 9 -18.03 27.09 16.88
C SER A 9 -18.09 25.60 16.50
N CYS A 10 -18.92 25.19 15.53
CA CYS A 10 -18.97 23.78 15.12
C CYS A 10 -18.34 23.48 13.75
N LEU A 11 -17.72 24.47 13.10
CA LEU A 11 -17.07 24.29 11.78
C LEU A 11 -15.54 24.29 11.87
N ALA A 12 -14.99 23.62 12.89
CA ALA A 12 -13.54 23.51 13.09
C ALA A 12 -13.05 22.06 13.29
N VAL A 13 -13.91 21.05 13.08
CA VAL A 13 -13.58 19.62 13.30
C VAL A 13 -13.86 18.77 12.07
N LEU A 14 -13.40 19.19 10.89
CA LEU A 14 -13.40 18.35 9.67
C LEU A 14 -12.03 18.28 8.97
N ILE A 15 -10.97 18.73 9.64
CA ILE A 15 -9.59 18.50 9.19
C ILE A 15 -8.96 17.38 10.03
N LEU A 16 -9.71 16.29 10.26
CA LEU A 16 -9.11 15.04 10.68
C LEU A 16 -8.56 14.38 9.41
N GLY A 17 -7.25 14.54 9.23
CA GLY A 17 -6.51 14.18 8.03
C GLY A 17 -6.85 12.78 7.51
N CYS A 18 -7.48 12.74 6.34
CA CYS A 18 -7.27 11.62 5.43
C CYS A 18 -5.77 11.59 5.12
N ALA A 19 -5.04 10.64 5.69
CA ALA A 19 -3.71 10.29 5.23
C ALA A 19 -3.82 9.93 3.74
N SER A 20 -3.43 10.84 2.85
CA SER A 20 -3.57 10.64 1.41
C SER A 20 -2.60 9.57 0.95
N ALA A 21 -3.11 8.50 0.32
CA ALA A 21 -2.25 7.53 -0.33
C ALA A 21 -1.42 8.21 -1.43
N LYS A 22 -0.14 7.88 -1.54
CA LYS A 22 0.72 8.38 -2.62
C LYS A 22 0.46 7.60 -3.90
N GLU A 23 0.25 8.32 -5.00
CA GLU A 23 0.05 7.71 -6.32
C GLU A 23 1.35 7.71 -7.14
N TYR A 24 1.63 6.58 -7.78
CA TYR A 24 2.78 6.38 -8.68
C TYR A 24 2.30 5.84 -10.03
N VAL A 25 2.95 6.26 -11.11
CA VAL A 25 2.72 5.73 -12.46
C VAL A 25 4.06 5.20 -12.95
N LEU A 26 4.17 3.89 -13.14
CA LEU A 26 5.43 3.23 -13.47
C LEU A 26 5.60 2.96 -14.97
N TYR A 27 5.16 3.89 -15.80
CA TYR A 27 5.32 3.85 -17.25
C TYR A 27 5.40 5.27 -17.81
N ASP A 28 5.99 5.40 -18.99
CA ASP A 28 6.13 6.69 -19.66
C ASP A 28 4.86 7.01 -20.46
N GLY A 29 4.47 8.29 -20.48
CA GLY A 29 3.33 8.79 -21.24
C GLY A 29 2.11 9.16 -20.38
N PRO A 30 0.95 9.41 -21.01
CA PRO A 30 -0.28 9.78 -20.30
C PRO A 30 -0.85 8.58 -19.54
N ARG A 31 -1.61 8.84 -18.47
CA ARG A 31 -2.32 7.79 -17.74
C ARG A 31 -3.26 7.03 -18.67
N LEU A 32 -3.23 5.71 -18.58
CA LEU A 32 -4.06 4.81 -19.37
C LEU A 32 -5.39 4.51 -18.64
N PRO A 33 -6.43 4.06 -19.38
CA PRO A 33 -7.64 3.52 -18.76
C PRO A 33 -7.33 2.36 -17.81
N LYS A 34 -8.12 2.20 -16.74
CA LYS A 34 -7.89 1.21 -15.68
C LYS A 34 -7.86 -0.22 -16.21
N GLU A 35 -8.59 -0.51 -17.28
CA GLU A 35 -8.68 -1.83 -17.91
C GLU A 35 -7.39 -2.19 -18.67
N LYS A 36 -6.46 -1.24 -18.86
CA LYS A 36 -5.17 -1.45 -19.54
C LYS A 36 -3.98 -1.52 -18.61
N VAL A 37 -4.18 -1.29 -17.31
CA VAL A 37 -3.12 -1.27 -16.30
C VAL A 37 -3.46 -2.22 -15.17
N ALA A 38 -2.43 -2.68 -14.47
CA ALA A 38 -2.58 -3.29 -13.16
C ALA A 38 -2.39 -2.21 -12.07
N ILE A 39 -3.02 -2.42 -10.92
CA ILE A 39 -2.84 -1.57 -9.75
C ILE A 39 -2.14 -2.36 -8.66
N LEU A 40 -0.97 -1.93 -8.22
CA LEU A 40 -0.34 -2.41 -6.99
C LEU A 40 -0.61 -1.40 -5.88
N TYR A 41 -1.20 -1.83 -4.76
CA TYR A 41 -1.43 -0.94 -3.63
C TYR A 41 -0.94 -1.56 -2.32
N ALA A 42 -0.52 -0.71 -1.40
CA ALA A 42 -0.33 -1.05 0.00
C ALA A 42 -1.17 -0.10 0.86
N PRO A 43 -2.05 -0.59 1.74
CA PRO A 43 -2.81 0.26 2.64
C PRO A 43 -1.92 0.86 3.75
N THR A 44 -2.49 1.77 4.53
CA THR A 44 -1.84 2.29 5.74
C THR A 44 -1.58 1.15 6.73
N ASN A 45 -0.59 1.33 7.60
CA ASN A 45 -0.21 0.38 8.65
C ASN A 45 0.24 -1.00 8.16
N THR A 46 0.67 -1.10 6.91
CA THR A 46 1.34 -2.33 6.45
C THR A 46 2.76 -2.39 6.98
N ASN A 47 3.19 -3.58 7.41
CA ASN A 47 4.56 -3.83 7.91
C ASN A 47 5.56 -4.06 6.77
N VAL A 48 5.32 -3.45 5.62
CA VAL A 48 6.15 -3.55 4.42
C VAL A 48 6.53 -2.17 3.92
N ARG A 49 7.64 -2.10 3.21
CA ARG A 49 8.13 -0.89 2.55
C ARG A 49 8.70 -1.25 1.19
N LEU A 50 8.17 -0.67 0.13
CA LEU A 50 8.63 -0.95 -1.24
C LEU A 50 9.80 -0.03 -1.61
N PHE A 51 10.95 -0.58 -2.00
CA PHE A 51 12.13 0.21 -2.35
C PHE A 51 12.43 0.25 -3.85
N VAL A 52 12.26 -0.88 -4.53
CA VAL A 52 12.63 -1.06 -5.95
C VAL A 52 11.55 -1.87 -6.66
N VAL A 53 11.27 -1.53 -7.92
CA VAL A 53 10.41 -2.29 -8.83
C VAL A 53 11.16 -2.56 -10.14
N ASN A 54 11.45 -3.83 -10.43
CA ASN A 54 12.36 -4.35 -11.46
C ASN A 54 13.79 -3.81 -11.29
N ASP A 55 14.02 -2.53 -11.62
CA ASP A 55 15.27 -1.80 -11.39
C ASP A 55 15.03 -0.32 -11.03
N ARG A 56 13.77 0.11 -11.03
CA ARG A 56 13.36 1.48 -10.74
C ARG A 56 13.35 1.68 -9.24
N LYS A 57 14.28 2.50 -8.75
CA LYS A 57 14.35 2.90 -7.33
C LYS A 57 13.37 4.04 -7.07
N ALA A 58 12.85 4.08 -5.85
CA ALA A 58 12.12 5.26 -5.39
C ALA A 58 13.02 6.51 -5.45
N SER A 59 12.43 7.67 -5.78
CA SER A 59 13.16 8.94 -5.87
C SER A 59 13.64 9.47 -4.52
N GLY A 60 13.11 8.97 -3.41
CA GLY A 60 13.56 9.28 -2.06
C GLY A 60 14.32 8.13 -1.42
N ILE A 61 15.15 8.44 -0.42
CA ILE A 61 15.81 7.48 0.50
C ILE A 61 14.83 6.54 1.23
N ASN A 62 13.55 6.83 1.06
CA ASN A 62 12.45 6.38 1.86
C ASN A 62 11.54 5.36 1.14
N GLY A 63 11.90 4.92 -0.06
CA GLY A 63 11.06 3.97 -0.81
C GLY A 63 9.80 4.63 -1.43
N PHE A 64 8.98 3.80 -2.06
CA PHE A 64 7.65 4.12 -2.55
C PHE A 64 6.66 4.04 -1.38
N GLY A 65 6.00 5.17 -1.09
CA GLY A 65 5.43 5.44 0.24
C GLY A 65 6.53 6.04 1.11
N SER A 66 6.33 7.25 1.64
CA SER A 66 7.43 8.00 2.29
C SER A 66 7.97 7.30 3.54
N GLU A 67 7.14 6.56 4.25
CA GLU A 67 7.47 6.00 5.54
C GLU A 67 6.86 4.61 5.70
N TRP A 68 7.34 3.88 6.72
CA TRP A 68 6.74 2.62 7.11
C TRP A 68 5.28 2.83 7.49
N GLY A 69 4.37 2.07 6.87
CA GLY A 69 2.94 2.19 7.12
C GLY A 69 2.24 3.28 6.31
N ASP A 70 2.93 3.96 5.39
CA ASP A 70 2.28 4.83 4.42
C ASP A 70 1.49 4.02 3.39
N ALA A 71 0.33 4.54 3.01
CA ALA A 71 -0.41 4.00 1.88
C ALA A 71 0.19 4.47 0.56
N PHE A 72 0.21 3.57 -0.43
CA PHE A 72 0.49 3.93 -1.81
C PHE A 72 -0.39 3.16 -2.79
N ILE A 73 -0.53 3.73 -3.98
CA ILE A 73 -1.16 3.15 -5.16
C ILE A 73 -0.18 3.32 -6.32
N MET A 74 0.07 2.28 -7.08
CA MET A 74 0.99 2.27 -8.20
C MET A 74 0.34 1.65 -9.43
N GLU A 75 0.30 2.40 -10.53
CA GLU A 75 -0.14 1.90 -11.83
C GLU A 75 1.03 1.22 -12.56
N LEU A 76 0.79 0.01 -13.05
CA LEU A 76 1.75 -0.86 -13.71
C LEU A 76 1.23 -1.29 -15.09
N LEU A 77 2.12 -1.42 -16.07
CA LEU A 77 1.77 -2.13 -17.31
C LEU A 77 1.78 -3.65 -17.07
N PRO A 78 0.98 -4.45 -17.79
CA PRO A 78 1.02 -5.90 -17.67
C PRO A 78 2.43 -6.46 -17.94
N GLY A 79 2.88 -7.40 -17.11
CA GLY A 79 4.25 -7.91 -17.18
C GLY A 79 4.74 -8.58 -15.91
N ALA A 80 5.98 -9.05 -15.94
CA ALA A 80 6.65 -9.59 -14.76
C ALA A 80 7.27 -8.46 -13.93
N TYR A 81 7.14 -8.57 -12.61
CA TYR A 81 7.64 -7.60 -11.65
C TYR A 81 8.41 -8.28 -10.52
N ASP A 82 9.58 -7.75 -10.23
CA ASP A 82 10.39 -8.06 -9.05
C ASP A 82 10.41 -6.85 -8.11
N LEU A 83 9.89 -7.04 -6.90
CA LEU A 83 9.78 -5.99 -5.89
C LEU A 83 10.84 -6.20 -4.81
N ALA A 84 11.71 -5.22 -4.57
CA ALA A 84 12.56 -5.22 -3.39
C ALA A 84 11.80 -4.58 -2.22
N VAL A 85 11.39 -5.41 -1.26
CA VAL A 85 10.50 -5.03 -0.17
C VAL A 85 11.24 -5.17 1.16
N GLY A 86 11.33 -4.08 1.92
CA GLY A 86 11.70 -4.13 3.32
C GLY A 86 10.53 -4.61 4.16
N TYR A 87 10.83 -5.33 5.24
CA TYR A 87 9.85 -5.76 6.22
C TYR A 87 10.35 -5.52 7.65
N ARG A 88 9.42 -5.48 8.61
CA ARG A 88 9.73 -5.40 10.04
C ARG A 88 9.80 -6.80 10.66
N GLU A 89 10.75 -6.98 11.56
CA GLU A 89 10.88 -8.16 12.41
C GLU A 89 10.63 -7.75 13.86
N VAL A 90 9.87 -8.55 14.61
CA VAL A 90 9.56 -8.26 16.01
C VAL A 90 10.19 -9.33 16.89
N TYR A 91 11.18 -8.93 17.70
CA TYR A 91 11.90 -9.80 18.63
C TYR A 91 11.46 -9.45 20.07
N GLY A 92 10.53 -10.24 20.61
CA GLY A 92 9.92 -9.95 21.92
C GLY A 92 9.16 -8.62 21.92
N VAL A 93 9.65 -7.63 22.68
CA VAL A 93 9.08 -6.26 22.75
C VAL A 93 9.80 -5.27 21.81
N MET A 94 10.87 -5.69 21.14
CA MET A 94 11.65 -4.83 20.24
C MET A 94 11.20 -5.03 18.79
N ILE A 95 10.91 -3.93 18.09
CA ILE A 95 10.67 -3.92 16.65
C ILE A 95 11.98 -3.53 15.97
N ILE A 96 12.55 -4.44 15.18
CA ILE A 96 13.77 -4.22 14.41
C ILE A 96 13.36 -4.17 12.93
N SER A 97 13.70 -3.08 12.24
CA SER A 97 13.54 -3.06 10.79
C SER A 97 14.58 -3.98 10.18
N SER A 98 14.18 -4.89 9.30
CA SER A 98 15.16 -5.76 8.65
C SER A 98 16.10 -4.93 7.79
N ASN A 99 17.41 -5.16 7.92
CA ASN A 99 18.42 -4.55 7.06
C ASN A 99 18.50 -5.22 5.68
N LYS A 100 17.71 -6.28 5.46
CA LYS A 100 17.66 -7.04 4.22
C LYS A 100 16.31 -6.83 3.54
N ASN A 101 16.36 -6.48 2.26
CA ASN A 101 15.17 -6.48 1.42
C ASN A 101 14.90 -7.92 0.96
N GLN A 102 13.63 -8.31 0.94
CA GLN A 102 13.18 -9.52 0.25
C GLN A 102 12.71 -9.17 -1.15
N THR A 103 12.98 -10.04 -2.10
CA THR A 103 12.44 -9.93 -3.45
C THR A 103 11.10 -10.66 -3.51
N VAL A 104 10.03 -9.95 -3.88
CA VAL A 104 8.72 -10.53 -4.17
C VAL A 104 8.46 -10.42 -5.66
N SER A 105 8.32 -11.56 -6.32
CA SER A 105 8.07 -11.63 -7.77
C SER A 105 6.60 -11.93 -8.03
N PHE A 106 5.99 -11.19 -8.95
CA PHE A 106 4.62 -11.47 -9.41
C PHE A 106 4.45 -11.07 -10.88
N ARG A 107 3.37 -11.56 -11.51
CA ARG A 107 2.99 -11.15 -12.87
C ARG A 107 1.72 -10.32 -12.80
N ALA A 108 1.81 -9.09 -13.26
CA ALA A 108 0.70 -8.15 -13.32
C ALA A 108 -0.12 -8.35 -14.60
N GLU A 109 -1.43 -8.39 -14.46
CA GLU A 109 -2.41 -8.51 -15.54
C GLU A 109 -3.28 -7.25 -15.65
N ALA A 110 -3.69 -6.91 -16.88
CA ALA A 110 -4.46 -5.69 -17.13
C ALA A 110 -5.82 -5.76 -16.45
N GLY A 111 -6.22 -4.70 -15.75
CA GLY A 111 -7.47 -4.63 -14.99
C GLY A 111 -7.40 -5.26 -13.59
N HIS A 112 -6.27 -5.86 -13.20
CA HIS A 112 -6.15 -6.51 -11.90
C HIS A 112 -5.66 -5.55 -10.81
N ILE A 113 -6.02 -5.87 -9.56
CA ILE A 113 -5.61 -5.16 -8.35
C ILE A 113 -4.82 -6.11 -7.45
N TYR A 114 -3.61 -5.69 -7.10
CA TYR A 114 -2.66 -6.42 -6.30
C TYR A 114 -2.41 -5.71 -4.97
N LEU A 115 -2.51 -6.45 -3.87
CA LEU A 115 -2.20 -6.00 -2.53
C LEU A 115 -0.78 -6.42 -2.15
N LEU A 116 0.11 -5.44 -1.92
CA LEU A 116 1.38 -5.68 -1.26
C LEU A 116 1.17 -5.72 0.26
N THR A 117 1.46 -6.86 0.87
CA THR A 117 1.29 -7.10 2.31
C THR A 117 2.40 -7.97 2.85
N ALA A 118 2.36 -8.31 4.14
CA ALA A 118 3.19 -9.36 4.70
C ALA A 118 2.40 -10.32 5.59
N GLU A 119 2.72 -11.61 5.48
CA GLU A 119 2.25 -12.63 6.40
C GLU A 119 3.15 -12.65 7.64
N SER A 120 2.56 -12.53 8.83
CA SER A 120 3.32 -12.68 10.08
C SER A 120 3.48 -14.15 10.43
N ARG A 121 4.71 -14.64 10.46
CA ARG A 121 5.05 -16.00 10.92
C ARG A 121 5.83 -15.97 12.22
N LYS A 122 5.44 -16.82 13.16
CA LYS A 122 6.13 -17.01 14.43
C LYS A 122 7.35 -17.91 14.23
N SER A 123 8.47 -17.54 14.82
CA SER A 123 9.70 -18.34 14.93
C SER A 123 10.09 -18.49 16.39
N ILE A 124 11.15 -19.26 16.67
CA ILE A 124 11.73 -19.41 18.01
C ILE A 124 12.28 -18.06 18.52
N GLU A 125 12.76 -17.20 17.61
CA GLU A 125 13.45 -15.94 17.95
C GLU A 125 12.51 -14.71 17.93
N GLY A 126 11.36 -14.78 17.26
CA GLY A 126 10.44 -13.65 17.10
C GLY A 126 9.37 -13.84 16.02
N PHE A 127 8.72 -12.76 15.62
CA PHE A 127 7.79 -12.72 14.48
C PHE A 127 8.47 -12.14 13.25
N TRP A 128 8.35 -12.85 12.13
CA TRP A 128 8.87 -12.47 10.83
C TRP A 128 7.70 -12.09 9.93
N SER A 129 7.73 -10.88 9.38
CA SER A 129 6.82 -10.50 8.30
C SER A 129 7.41 -10.96 6.98
N ILE A 130 6.72 -11.86 6.28
CA ILE A 130 7.12 -12.33 4.94
C ILE A 130 6.33 -11.52 3.91
N PRO A 131 6.96 -10.60 3.17
CA PRO A 131 6.30 -9.86 2.10
C PRO A 131 5.70 -10.77 1.05
N GLN A 132 4.52 -10.42 0.58
CA GLN A 132 3.81 -11.12 -0.48
C GLN A 132 2.94 -10.14 -1.26
N VAL A 133 2.62 -10.52 -2.49
CA VAL A 133 1.65 -9.82 -3.34
C VAL A 133 0.45 -10.74 -3.54
N LEU A 134 -0.74 -10.25 -3.21
CA LEU A 134 -2.00 -10.97 -3.37
C LEU A 134 -2.82 -10.34 -4.48
N ASP A 135 -3.33 -11.14 -5.42
CA ASP A 135 -4.37 -10.68 -6.33
C ASP A 135 -5.69 -10.56 -5.55
N VAL A 136 -6.23 -9.35 -5.47
CA VAL A 136 -7.48 -9.02 -4.77
C VAL A 136 -8.50 -8.40 -5.72
N THR A 137 -8.33 -8.64 -7.02
CA THR A 137 -9.30 -8.25 -8.05
C THR A 137 -10.66 -8.83 -7.67
N PRO A 138 -11.71 -8.01 -7.51
CA PRO A 138 -13.02 -8.52 -7.16
C PRO A 138 -13.50 -9.53 -8.21
N ASP A 139 -13.81 -10.76 -7.79
CA ASP A 139 -14.48 -11.74 -8.64
C ASP A 139 -15.78 -11.11 -9.15
N HIS A 140 -15.85 -10.73 -10.42
CA HIS A 140 -17.08 -10.20 -11.01
C HIS A 140 -18.25 -11.21 -10.97
N GLU A 141 -17.97 -12.47 -10.63
CA GLU A 141 -18.94 -13.56 -10.46
C GLU A 141 -19.59 -13.62 -9.06
N LYS A 142 -19.11 -12.89 -8.04
CA LYS A 142 -19.71 -12.87 -6.68
C LYS A 142 -20.46 -11.59 -6.38
N LYS A 143 -21.38 -11.19 -7.26
CA LYS A 143 -22.14 -9.94 -7.13
C LYS A 143 -23.43 -10.01 -6.30
N GLU A 144 -23.74 -11.14 -5.66
CA GLU A 144 -24.96 -11.28 -4.85
C GLU A 144 -24.64 -11.96 -3.52
N GLU A 145 -24.43 -11.17 -2.45
CA GLU A 145 -24.80 -11.45 -1.05
C GLU A 145 -24.12 -10.44 -0.11
N TYR A 146 -24.48 -9.17 -0.23
CA TYR A 146 -24.38 -8.26 0.91
C TYR A 146 -25.61 -7.34 0.88
N SER A 147 -26.72 -7.85 1.40
CA SER A 147 -27.84 -7.06 1.89
C SER A 147 -27.53 -6.59 3.31
N PHE A 148 -27.43 -5.27 3.50
CA PHE A 148 -27.52 -4.63 4.81
C PHE A 148 -28.99 -4.27 5.11
#